data_AF-A0A1M4UGQ2-F1
#
_entry.id   AF-A0A1M4UGQ2-F1
#
_cell.length_a   1.000
_cell.length_b   1.000
_cell.length_c   1.000
_cell.angle_alpha   90.00
_cell.angle_beta   90.00
_cell.angle_gamma   90.00
#
_symmetry.space_group_name_H-M   'P 1'
#
loop_
_entity.id
_entity.type
_entity.pdbx_description
1 polymer ?
#
loop_
_entity_poly.entity_id
_entity_poly.type
_entity_poly.pdbx_seq_one_letter_code
_entity_poly.pdbx_strand_id
1 'polypeptide(L)'
;MPTATSNPSPYGDLLRQANTLRRTGAFAEAAHTYLQAAETTDSPQEALLFHAISLKDAGQETPAIQAYQQLLARCPDYAVGWSLFGTWLRKINRLPEAIDALRHSLALRNDIETRNVLVMALYSQGELEAARLEGLRNLYEKDQEAMQHFSCHSPRPSLQLPAKVQAFDPQARTRNVIAFSLWGEQPAYVHGAIENARLATHLYYGWSTRIYHDDSVPADAIQALQRAGAQTVRITDPALQAIKPMWRFMAANDPEVDWFLCRDADSRLNAQELLAVQAWLHSGQPFHIMRDHIYHMELILAGMWGGAAGILPDIRQQLLHMPHYFNNAFADQAYLKNEIWPLIRDHSLTHDSEYHFYRGRDFPDAYRLPRPIHVGGSIKQMRHWREDTTDSLPRT
;
A
#
# COMPACT_ATOMS: atom_id res chain seq x y z
N MET A 1 -48.60 -16.01 -23.57
CA MET A 1 -47.48 -15.26 -24.18
C MET A 1 -46.20 -15.77 -23.54
N PRO A 2 -45.46 -16.69 -24.18
CA PRO A 2 -44.18 -17.15 -23.64
C PRO A 2 -43.20 -15.98 -23.66
N THR A 3 -42.49 -15.79 -22.54
CA THR A 3 -41.42 -14.81 -22.36
C THR A 3 -40.35 -15.03 -23.42
N ALA A 4 -40.09 -14.01 -24.24
CA ALA A 4 -39.02 -13.98 -25.21
C ALA A 4 -37.68 -14.16 -24.48
N THR A 5 -37.16 -15.38 -24.50
CA THR A 5 -35.76 -15.66 -24.21
C THR A 5 -34.94 -14.93 -25.27
N SER A 6 -34.24 -13.86 -24.89
CA SER A 6 -33.31 -13.17 -25.77
C SER A 6 -32.30 -14.18 -26.31
N ASN A 7 -32.26 -14.40 -27.63
CA ASN A 7 -31.20 -15.18 -28.24
C ASN A 7 -29.85 -14.56 -27.84
N PRO A 8 -28.91 -15.33 -27.27
CA PRO A 8 -27.59 -14.80 -26.98
C PRO A 8 -26.93 -14.36 -28.30
N SER A 9 -26.40 -13.14 -28.31
CA SER A 9 -25.56 -12.67 -29.42
C SER A 9 -24.34 -13.60 -29.57
N PRO A 10 -23.90 -13.94 -30.80
CA PRO A 10 -22.67 -14.72 -31.03
C PRO A 10 -21.47 -14.20 -30.22
N TYR A 11 -21.37 -12.87 -30.07
CA TYR A 11 -20.37 -12.22 -29.23
C TYR A 11 -20.43 -12.66 -27.75
N GLY A 12 -21.62 -12.68 -27.16
CA GLY A 12 -21.82 -13.02 -25.75
C GLY A 12 -21.55 -14.49 -25.44
N ASP A 13 -21.85 -15.40 -26.38
CA ASP A 13 -21.50 -16.82 -26.26
C ASP A 13 -19.99 -17.03 -26.30
N LEU A 14 -19.31 -16.43 -27.28
CA LEU A 14 -17.85 -16.51 -27.41
C LEU A 14 -17.14 -15.92 -26.20
N LEU A 15 -17.62 -14.79 -25.65
CA LEU A 15 -17.07 -14.22 -24.42
C LEU A 15 -17.23 -15.17 -23.22
N ARG A 16 -18.38 -15.82 -23.05
CA ARG A 16 -18.57 -16.79 -21.95
C ARG A 16 -17.64 -17.99 -22.09
N GLN A 17 -17.46 -18.50 -23.31
CA GLN A 17 -16.52 -19.57 -23.60
C GLN A 17 -15.08 -19.15 -23.30
N ALA A 18 -14.63 -18.01 -23.83
CA ALA A 18 -13.28 -17.49 -23.62
C ALA A 18 -12.97 -17.23 -22.13
N ASN A 19 -13.95 -16.68 -21.39
CA ASN A 19 -13.84 -16.49 -19.95
C ASN A 19 -13.71 -17.81 -19.18
N THR A 20 -14.44 -18.84 -19.62
CA THR A 20 -14.34 -20.18 -19.04
C THR A 20 -12.95 -20.77 -19.28
N LEU A 21 -12.46 -20.72 -20.52
CA LEU A 21 -11.10 -21.18 -20.88
C LEU A 21 -10.01 -20.47 -20.08
N ARG A 22 -10.12 -19.15 -19.92
CA ARG A 22 -9.17 -18.36 -19.12
C ARG A 22 -9.20 -18.76 -17.65
N ARG A 23 -10.37 -19.01 -17.08
CA ARG A 23 -10.53 -19.49 -15.69
C ARG A 23 -9.95 -20.89 -15.48
N THR A 24 -9.97 -21.74 -16.51
CA THR A 24 -9.38 -23.09 -16.45
C THR A 24 -7.89 -23.10 -16.82
N GLY A 25 -7.27 -21.95 -17.08
CA GLY A 25 -5.85 -21.83 -17.43
C GLY A 25 -5.52 -22.15 -18.90
N ALA A 26 -6.52 -22.38 -19.74
CA ALA A 26 -6.37 -22.61 -21.18
C ALA A 26 -6.19 -21.28 -21.93
N PHE A 27 -5.09 -20.58 -21.64
CA PHE A 27 -4.88 -19.20 -22.05
C PHE A 27 -4.75 -19.00 -23.57
N ALA A 28 -4.05 -19.90 -24.28
CA ALA A 28 -3.90 -19.80 -25.73
C ALA A 28 -5.24 -19.99 -26.48
N GLU A 29 -6.04 -20.95 -26.04
CA GLU A 29 -7.39 -21.18 -26.58
C GLU A 29 -8.31 -20.01 -26.26
N ALA A 30 -8.27 -19.51 -25.01
CA ALA A 30 -9.01 -18.31 -24.62
C ALA A 30 -8.66 -17.12 -25.51
N ALA A 31 -7.38 -16.90 -25.80
CA ALA A 31 -6.94 -15.84 -26.69
C ALA A 31 -7.56 -15.96 -28.08
N HIS A 32 -7.56 -17.17 -28.66
CA HIS A 32 -8.19 -17.39 -29.97
C HIS A 32 -9.69 -17.10 -29.94
N THR A 33 -10.41 -17.59 -28.92
CA THR A 33 -11.86 -17.37 -28.78
C THR A 33 -12.20 -15.89 -28.54
N TYR A 34 -11.37 -15.14 -27.80
CA TYR A 34 -11.54 -13.69 -27.66
C TYR A 34 -11.36 -12.95 -28.99
N LEU A 35 -10.40 -13.36 -29.82
CA LEU A 35 -10.21 -12.76 -31.15
C LEU A 35 -11.42 -13.01 -32.05
N GLN A 36 -11.95 -14.24 -32.05
CA GLN A 36 -13.20 -14.57 -32.77
C GLN A 36 -14.37 -13.72 -32.26
N ALA A 37 -14.50 -13.54 -30.94
CA ALA A 37 -15.53 -12.67 -30.38
C ALA A 37 -15.40 -11.23 -30.94
N ALA A 38 -14.18 -10.68 -30.98
CA ALA A 38 -13.91 -9.33 -31.50
C ALA A 38 -14.26 -9.13 -32.99
N GLU A 39 -14.40 -10.19 -33.77
CA GLU A 39 -14.83 -10.15 -35.18
C GLU A 39 -16.36 -10.09 -35.32
N THR A 40 -17.11 -10.46 -34.28
CA THR A 40 -18.59 -10.54 -34.29
C THR A 40 -19.28 -9.29 -33.73
N THR A 41 -18.53 -8.24 -33.44
CA THR A 41 -19.03 -7.01 -32.79
C THR A 41 -18.43 -5.75 -33.40
N ASP A 42 -19.22 -4.67 -33.39
CA ASP A 42 -18.77 -3.32 -33.74
C ASP A 42 -18.01 -2.63 -32.59
N SER A 43 -18.05 -3.20 -31.38
CA SER A 43 -17.37 -2.71 -30.18
C SER A 43 -16.37 -3.74 -29.65
N PRO A 44 -15.22 -3.93 -30.34
CA PRO A 44 -14.32 -5.06 -30.13
C PRO A 44 -13.32 -4.85 -28.97
N GLN A 45 -13.21 -3.64 -28.42
CA GLN A 45 -12.11 -3.23 -27.53
C GLN A 45 -11.88 -4.18 -26.35
N GLU A 46 -12.96 -4.62 -25.69
CA GLU A 46 -12.88 -5.52 -24.54
C GLU A 46 -12.37 -6.90 -24.94
N ALA A 47 -12.89 -7.46 -26.03
CA ALA A 47 -12.50 -8.77 -26.52
C ALA A 47 -11.04 -8.77 -27.02
N LEU A 48 -10.62 -7.73 -27.75
CA LEU A 48 -9.23 -7.57 -28.20
C LEU A 48 -8.26 -7.37 -27.01
N LEU A 49 -8.68 -6.66 -25.97
CA LEU A 49 -7.89 -6.54 -24.75
C LEU A 49 -7.69 -7.89 -24.07
N PHE A 50 -8.76 -8.67 -23.89
CA PHE A 50 -8.64 -9.99 -23.29
C PHE A 50 -7.89 -10.99 -24.17
N HIS A 51 -7.94 -10.85 -25.50
CA HIS A 51 -7.07 -11.59 -26.41
C HIS A 51 -5.58 -11.32 -26.10
N ALA A 52 -5.17 -10.05 -26.02
CA ALA A 52 -3.79 -9.68 -25.71
C ALA A 52 -3.35 -10.13 -24.30
N ILE A 53 -4.23 -9.97 -23.29
CA ILE A 53 -3.98 -10.44 -21.92
C ILE A 53 -3.81 -11.95 -21.87
N SER A 54 -4.66 -12.70 -22.57
CA SER A 54 -4.58 -14.17 -22.61
C SER A 54 -3.31 -14.66 -23.30
N LEU A 55 -2.83 -14.01 -24.36
CA LEU A 55 -1.52 -14.33 -24.95
C LEU A 55 -0.37 -14.10 -23.98
N LYS A 56 -0.42 -12.98 -23.22
CA LYS A 56 0.54 -12.67 -22.16
C LYS A 56 0.51 -13.73 -21.05
N ASP A 57 -0.67 -14.11 -20.57
CA ASP A 57 -0.84 -15.13 -19.54
C ASP A 57 -0.42 -16.54 -20.05
N ALA A 58 -0.46 -16.78 -21.36
CA ALA A 58 0.08 -17.98 -22.01
C ALA A 58 1.61 -17.98 -22.17
N GLY A 59 2.31 -16.92 -21.72
CA GLY A 59 3.76 -16.77 -21.90
C GLY A 59 4.20 -16.43 -23.33
N GLN A 60 3.24 -16.08 -24.21
CA GLN A 60 3.52 -15.72 -25.60
C GLN A 60 3.79 -14.22 -25.71
N GLU A 61 4.98 -13.79 -25.31
CA GLU A 61 5.33 -12.36 -25.21
C GLU A 61 5.22 -11.61 -26.55
N THR A 62 5.87 -12.10 -27.61
CA THR A 62 5.83 -11.42 -28.92
C THR A 62 4.42 -11.33 -29.50
N PRO A 63 3.62 -12.42 -29.53
CA PRO A 63 2.22 -12.33 -29.93
C PRO A 63 1.39 -11.39 -29.06
N ALA A 64 1.62 -11.35 -27.74
CA ALA A 64 0.89 -10.46 -26.85
C ALA A 64 1.16 -8.98 -27.18
N ILE A 65 2.42 -8.61 -27.43
CA ILE A 65 2.79 -7.24 -27.83
C ILE A 65 2.12 -6.86 -29.16
N GLN A 66 2.15 -7.77 -30.15
CA GLN A 66 1.47 -7.55 -31.43
C GLN A 66 -0.04 -7.39 -31.25
N ALA A 67 -0.67 -8.19 -30.39
CA ALA A 67 -2.08 -8.10 -30.08
C ALA A 67 -2.46 -6.77 -29.40
N TYR A 68 -1.64 -6.28 -28.46
CA TYR A 68 -1.83 -4.94 -27.90
C TYR A 68 -1.70 -3.85 -28.97
N GLN A 69 -0.69 -3.93 -29.84
CA GLN A 69 -0.53 -2.95 -30.92
C GLN A 69 -1.71 -2.97 -31.90
N GLN A 70 -2.24 -4.14 -32.24
CA GLN A 70 -3.43 -4.29 -33.08
C GLN A 70 -4.69 -3.72 -32.41
N LEU A 71 -4.89 -3.99 -31.12
CA LEU A 71 -5.97 -3.39 -30.33
C LEU A 71 -5.90 -1.86 -30.42
N LEU A 72 -4.73 -1.29 -30.17
CA LEU A 72 -4.55 0.16 -30.06
C LEU A 72 -4.53 0.86 -31.42
N ALA A 73 -4.20 0.15 -32.50
CA ALA A 73 -4.39 0.62 -33.87
C ALA A 73 -5.88 0.66 -34.26
N ARG A 74 -6.68 -0.32 -33.83
CA ARG A 74 -8.12 -0.39 -34.11
C ARG A 74 -8.95 0.51 -33.19
N CYS A 75 -8.51 0.69 -31.95
CA CYS A 75 -9.20 1.44 -30.90
C CYS A 75 -8.22 2.44 -30.22
N PRO A 76 -7.78 3.50 -30.92
CA PRO A 76 -6.74 4.41 -30.43
C PRO A 76 -7.16 5.25 -29.22
N ASP A 77 -8.46 5.38 -28.96
CA ASP A 77 -9.07 6.09 -27.83
C ASP A 77 -9.36 5.19 -26.61
N TYR A 78 -9.00 3.91 -26.66
CA TYR A 78 -9.25 2.98 -25.56
C TYR A 78 -8.20 3.10 -24.45
N ALA A 79 -8.38 4.07 -23.56
CA ALA A 79 -7.45 4.41 -22.48
C ALA A 79 -7.01 3.21 -21.63
N VAL A 80 -7.93 2.29 -21.31
CA VAL A 80 -7.64 1.06 -20.53
C VAL A 80 -6.64 0.16 -21.25
N GLY A 81 -6.76 0.02 -22.57
CA GLY A 81 -5.82 -0.75 -23.38
C GLY A 81 -4.40 -0.17 -23.31
N TRP A 82 -4.27 1.15 -23.44
CA TRP A 82 -2.98 1.85 -23.32
C TRP A 82 -2.35 1.68 -21.94
N SER A 83 -3.14 1.82 -20.86
CA SER A 83 -2.67 1.66 -19.48
C SER A 83 -2.14 0.25 -19.21
N LEU A 84 -2.90 -0.78 -19.62
CA LEU A 84 -2.51 -2.18 -19.41
C LEU A 84 -1.32 -2.58 -20.27
N PHE A 85 -1.23 -2.07 -21.51
CA PHE A 85 -0.07 -2.30 -22.35
C PHE A 85 1.18 -1.64 -21.77
N GLY A 86 1.11 -0.38 -21.34
CA GLY A 86 2.21 0.32 -20.69
C GLY A 86 2.66 -0.35 -19.39
N THR A 87 1.70 -0.84 -18.59
CA THR A 87 1.99 -1.64 -17.38
C THR A 87 2.74 -2.93 -17.72
N TRP A 88 2.34 -3.61 -18.79
CA TRP A 88 3.03 -4.81 -19.25
C TRP A 88 4.44 -4.52 -19.78
N LEU A 89 4.58 -3.51 -20.64
CA LEU A 89 5.87 -3.06 -21.18
C LEU A 89 6.87 -2.72 -20.07
N ARG A 90 6.42 -2.05 -19.00
CA ARG A 90 7.25 -1.76 -17.82
C ARG A 90 7.75 -3.06 -17.16
N LYS A 91 6.89 -4.07 -17.02
CA LYS A 91 7.26 -5.36 -16.40
C LYS A 91 8.32 -6.12 -17.20
N ILE A 92 8.30 -6.01 -18.53
CA ILE A 92 9.33 -6.60 -19.41
C ILE A 92 10.48 -5.64 -19.73
N ASN A 93 10.63 -4.56 -18.93
CA ASN A 93 11.71 -3.59 -19.02
C ASN A 93 11.82 -2.84 -20.36
N ARG A 94 10.73 -2.73 -21.14
CA ARG A 94 10.63 -1.88 -22.33
C ARG A 94 10.16 -0.47 -21.94
N LEU A 95 11.00 0.20 -21.15
CA LEU A 95 10.64 1.41 -20.41
C LEU A 95 10.25 2.61 -21.31
N PRO A 96 10.94 2.93 -22.43
CA PRO A 96 10.53 4.05 -23.28
C PRO A 96 9.11 3.88 -23.84
N GLU A 97 8.80 2.69 -24.37
CA GLU A 97 7.47 2.37 -24.90
C GLU A 97 6.41 2.33 -23.81
N ALA A 98 6.77 1.87 -22.61
CA ALA A 98 5.88 1.90 -21.46
C ALA A 98 5.48 3.34 -21.11
N ILE A 99 6.45 4.26 -21.06
CA ILE A 99 6.22 5.67 -20.76
C ILE A 99 5.29 6.30 -21.81
N ASP A 100 5.54 6.04 -23.10
CA ASP A 100 4.70 6.57 -24.19
C ASP A 100 3.25 6.06 -24.10
N ALA A 101 3.07 4.74 -23.89
CA ALA A 101 1.75 4.14 -23.75
C ALA A 101 0.99 4.68 -22.52
N LEU A 102 1.67 4.85 -21.38
CA LEU A 102 1.06 5.38 -20.16
C LEU A 102 0.69 6.87 -20.30
N ARG A 103 1.55 7.68 -20.92
CA ARG A 103 1.24 9.09 -21.23
C ARG A 103 0.04 9.21 -22.16
N HIS A 104 -0.06 8.35 -23.19
CA HIS A 104 -1.21 8.34 -24.09
C HIS A 104 -2.50 7.95 -23.37
N SER A 105 -2.45 6.95 -22.49
CA SER A 105 -3.58 6.58 -21.63
C SER A 105 -4.06 7.77 -20.78
N LEU A 106 -3.13 8.47 -20.12
CA LEU A 106 -3.44 9.62 -19.26
C LEU A 106 -3.94 10.84 -20.03
N ALA A 107 -3.55 10.99 -21.31
CA ALA A 107 -4.08 12.02 -22.19
C ALA A 107 -5.55 11.78 -22.57
N LEU A 108 -5.97 10.50 -22.64
CA LEU A 108 -7.36 10.11 -22.92
C LEU A 108 -8.23 10.17 -21.66
N ARG A 109 -7.70 9.74 -20.52
CA ARG A 109 -8.42 9.72 -19.25
C ARG A 109 -7.45 9.89 -18.08
N ASN A 110 -7.72 10.86 -17.22
CA ASN A 110 -7.00 10.97 -15.96
C ASN A 110 -7.23 9.74 -15.09
N ASP A 111 -6.17 9.10 -14.62
CA ASP A 111 -6.24 7.82 -13.92
C ASP A 111 -5.04 7.67 -12.95
N ILE A 112 -5.34 7.68 -11.65
CA ILE A 112 -4.35 7.66 -10.55
C ILE A 112 -3.45 6.43 -10.61
N GLU A 113 -4.02 5.25 -10.93
CA GLU A 113 -3.27 4.00 -10.98
C GLU A 113 -2.34 3.96 -12.19
N THR A 114 -2.80 4.43 -13.34
CA THR A 114 -1.96 4.59 -14.53
C THR A 114 -0.82 5.58 -14.25
N ARG A 115 -1.09 6.67 -13.52
CA ARG A 115 -0.05 7.64 -13.12
C ARG A 115 0.97 7.04 -12.15
N ASN A 116 0.55 6.20 -11.19
CA ASN A 116 1.49 5.43 -10.33
C ASN A 116 2.46 4.60 -11.18
N VAL A 117 1.95 3.88 -12.19
CA VAL A 117 2.78 3.06 -13.08
C VAL A 117 3.73 3.92 -13.92
N LEU A 118 3.29 5.10 -14.37
CA LEU A 118 4.14 6.06 -15.10
C LEU A 118 5.31 6.53 -14.24
N VAL A 119 5.06 6.91 -12.99
CA VAL A 119 6.12 7.31 -12.04
C VAL A 119 7.16 6.20 -11.88
N MET A 120 6.70 4.96 -11.72
CA MET A 120 7.60 3.80 -11.64
C MET A 120 8.43 3.62 -12.91
N ALA A 121 7.82 3.75 -14.09
CA ALA A 121 8.52 3.60 -15.37
C ALA A 121 9.56 4.71 -15.58
N LEU A 122 9.21 5.97 -15.30
CA LEU A 122 10.11 7.12 -15.37
C LEU A 122 11.30 6.96 -14.43
N TYR A 123 11.07 6.55 -13.19
CA TYR A 123 12.13 6.32 -12.22
C TYR A 123 13.07 5.19 -12.66
N SER A 124 12.53 4.06 -13.13
CA SER A 124 13.34 2.96 -13.66
C SER A 124 14.16 3.35 -14.90
N GLN A 125 13.67 4.29 -15.71
CA GLN A 125 14.37 4.83 -16.88
C GLN A 125 15.45 5.87 -16.51
N GLY A 126 15.47 6.34 -15.25
CA GLY A 126 16.37 7.40 -14.77
C GLY A 126 15.85 8.82 -14.97
N GLU A 127 14.58 9.00 -15.40
CA GLU A 127 13.92 10.29 -15.53
C GLU A 127 13.39 10.79 -14.18
N LEU A 128 14.30 11.06 -13.23
CA LEU A 128 13.98 11.31 -11.83
C LEU A 128 13.05 12.52 -11.62
N GLU A 129 13.34 13.64 -12.27
CA GLU A 129 12.53 14.86 -12.11
C GLU A 129 11.12 14.68 -12.70
N ALA A 130 10.99 13.98 -13.84
CA ALA A 130 9.69 13.68 -14.41
C ALA A 130 8.88 12.74 -13.49
N ALA A 131 9.52 11.71 -12.93
CA ALA A 131 8.89 10.83 -11.96
C ALA A 131 8.37 11.61 -10.74
N ARG A 132 9.19 12.54 -10.22
CA ARG A 132 8.85 13.39 -9.08
C ARG A 132 7.65 14.29 -9.37
N LEU A 133 7.62 14.94 -10.54
CA LEU A 133 6.51 15.80 -10.95
C LEU A 133 5.20 15.00 -11.14
N GLU A 134 5.27 13.82 -11.75
CA GLU A 134 4.09 12.98 -11.93
C GLU A 134 3.58 12.40 -10.61
N GLY A 135 4.47 12.02 -9.69
CA GLY A 135 4.07 11.55 -8.36
C GLY A 135 3.46 12.67 -7.52
N LEU A 136 3.98 13.91 -7.61
CA LEU A 136 3.38 15.06 -6.94
C LEU A 136 1.97 15.36 -7.47
N ARG A 137 1.77 15.31 -8.80
CA ARG A 137 0.43 15.42 -9.40
C ARG A 137 -0.50 14.35 -8.86
N ASN A 138 -0.01 13.11 -8.76
CA ASN A 138 -0.81 12.01 -8.25
C ASN A 138 -1.25 12.23 -6.79
N LEU A 139 -0.38 12.76 -5.94
CA LEU A 139 -0.72 13.09 -4.55
C LEU A 139 -1.79 14.18 -4.47
N TYR A 140 -1.72 15.23 -5.31
CA TYR A 140 -2.77 16.25 -5.37
C TYR A 140 -4.11 15.69 -5.84
N GLU A 141 -4.12 14.82 -6.86
CA GLU A 141 -5.34 14.16 -7.32
C GLU A 141 -5.95 13.29 -6.22
N LYS A 142 -5.13 12.50 -5.51
CA LYS A 142 -5.57 11.68 -4.37
C LYS A 142 -6.16 12.54 -3.24
N ASP A 143 -5.55 13.67 -2.91
CA ASP A 143 -6.09 14.60 -1.90
C ASP A 143 -7.44 15.17 -2.34
N GLN A 144 -7.57 15.63 -3.59
CA GLN A 144 -8.84 16.12 -4.10
C GLN A 144 -9.95 15.06 -4.01
N GLU A 145 -9.67 13.83 -4.46
CA GLU A 145 -10.62 12.72 -4.35
C GLU A 145 -10.98 12.41 -2.89
N ALA A 146 -9.99 12.36 -1.98
CA ALA A 146 -10.22 12.08 -0.57
C ALA A 146 -11.10 13.14 0.09
N MET A 147 -10.83 14.42 -0.18
CA MET A 147 -11.60 15.53 0.38
C MET A 147 -13.01 15.62 -0.18
N GLN A 148 -13.18 15.37 -1.48
CA GLN A 148 -14.49 15.31 -2.11
C GLN A 148 -15.30 14.14 -1.56
N HIS A 149 -14.69 12.95 -1.48
CA HIS A 149 -15.31 11.77 -0.88
C HIS A 149 -15.79 12.06 0.54
N PHE A 150 -14.91 12.62 1.39
CA PHE A 150 -15.21 12.95 2.77
C PHE A 150 -16.35 13.98 2.86
N SER A 151 -16.32 15.03 2.04
CA SER A 151 -17.35 16.08 2.06
C SER A 151 -18.73 15.59 1.62
N CYS A 152 -18.79 14.63 0.69
CA CYS A 152 -20.06 14.08 0.18
C CYS A 152 -20.62 12.92 1.02
N HIS A 153 -19.77 12.12 1.65
CA HIS A 153 -20.16 10.83 2.24
C HIS A 153 -19.92 10.72 3.74
N SER A 154 -19.15 11.63 4.35
CA SER A 154 -18.90 11.58 5.78
C SER A 154 -20.01 12.31 6.53
N PRO A 155 -20.85 11.61 7.31
CA PRO A 155 -21.79 12.26 8.23
C PRO A 155 -21.07 12.87 9.45
N ARG A 156 -19.73 12.81 9.49
CA ARG A 156 -18.95 13.13 10.69
C ARG A 156 -18.68 14.63 10.76
N PRO A 157 -18.78 15.23 11.95
CA PRO A 157 -18.28 16.58 12.17
C PRO A 157 -16.77 16.62 11.94
N SER A 158 -16.24 17.83 11.72
CA SER A 158 -14.79 18.08 11.71
C SER A 158 -14.11 17.48 12.93
N LEU A 159 -12.87 17.03 12.77
CA LEU A 159 -12.06 16.48 13.86
C LEU A 159 -12.00 17.48 15.02
N GLN A 160 -12.40 17.05 16.22
CA GLN A 160 -12.25 17.86 17.42
C GLN A 160 -10.86 17.66 17.98
N LEU A 161 -10.00 18.65 17.77
CA LEU A 161 -8.66 18.63 18.31
C LEU A 161 -8.63 19.17 19.74
N PRO A 162 -7.85 18.54 20.64
CA PRO A 162 -7.54 19.17 21.91
C PRO A 162 -6.72 20.45 21.67
N ALA A 163 -6.90 21.45 22.53
CA ALA A 163 -6.14 22.71 22.44
C ALA A 163 -4.61 22.49 22.54
N LYS A 164 -4.20 21.41 23.20
CA LYS A 164 -2.81 20.96 23.27
C LYS A 164 -2.78 19.43 23.37
N VAL A 165 -1.91 18.79 22.61
CA VAL A 165 -1.60 17.36 22.79
C VAL A 165 -0.76 17.16 24.05
N GLN A 166 -0.93 16.00 24.70
CA GLN A 166 -0.11 15.62 25.84
C GLN A 166 1.38 15.65 25.45
N ALA A 167 2.24 16.19 26.31
CA ALA A 167 3.68 16.19 26.03
C ALA A 167 4.22 14.76 26.00
N PHE A 168 5.17 14.49 25.10
CA PHE A 168 5.85 13.20 25.06
C PHE A 168 6.64 12.96 26.36
N ASP A 169 6.32 11.89 27.07
CA ASP A 169 7.05 11.47 28.28
C ASP A 169 7.89 10.22 27.97
N PRO A 170 9.22 10.34 27.86
CA PRO A 170 10.09 9.19 27.61
C PRO A 170 10.13 8.17 28.76
N GLN A 171 9.70 8.55 29.97
CA GLN A 171 9.62 7.63 31.12
C GLN A 171 8.37 6.74 31.04
N ALA A 172 7.28 7.24 30.42
CA ALA A 172 6.05 6.50 30.16
C ALA A 172 6.17 5.55 28.95
N ARG A 173 7.29 4.83 28.83
CA ARG A 173 7.64 4.03 27.65
C ARG A 173 6.55 3.06 27.19
N THR A 174 5.81 2.49 28.13
CA THR A 174 4.73 1.54 27.82
C THR A 174 3.51 2.19 27.15
N ARG A 175 3.36 3.52 27.27
CA ARG A 175 2.31 4.34 26.67
C ARG A 175 2.70 4.94 25.32
N ASN A 176 3.99 4.92 24.97
CA ASN A 176 4.49 5.38 23.66
C ASN A 176 4.75 4.15 22.79
N VAL A 177 3.84 3.85 21.88
CA VAL A 177 3.76 2.54 21.21
C VAL A 177 4.22 2.59 19.76
N ILE A 178 5.13 1.69 19.38
CA ILE A 178 5.39 1.35 17.98
C ILE A 178 4.58 0.08 17.66
N ALA A 179 3.48 0.26 16.93
CA ALA A 179 2.49 -0.78 16.67
C ALA A 179 2.77 -1.55 15.38
N PHE A 180 2.67 -2.88 15.48
CA PHE A 180 2.81 -3.82 14.37
C PHE A 180 1.62 -4.79 14.34
N SER A 181 1.19 -5.18 13.14
CA SER A 181 0.28 -6.31 12.93
C SER A 181 1.09 -7.53 12.50
N LEU A 182 0.81 -8.71 13.07
CA LEU A 182 1.53 -9.94 12.75
C LEU A 182 0.60 -11.15 12.70
N TRP A 183 0.66 -11.92 11.62
CA TRP A 183 -0.07 -13.18 11.46
C TRP A 183 0.72 -14.14 10.58
N GLY A 184 0.42 -15.42 10.69
CA GLY A 184 1.09 -16.51 9.98
C GLY A 184 2.54 -16.70 10.42
N GLU A 185 3.26 -17.46 9.59
CA GLU A 185 4.61 -17.94 9.88
C GLU A 185 5.66 -17.49 8.85
N GLN A 186 5.31 -16.56 7.96
CA GLN A 186 6.25 -16.10 6.93
C GLN A 186 7.48 -15.42 7.59
N PRO A 187 8.71 -15.90 7.32
CA PRO A 187 9.91 -15.39 7.99
C PRO A 187 10.11 -13.89 7.87
N ALA A 188 9.84 -13.32 6.69
CA ALA A 188 9.99 -11.87 6.46
C ALA A 188 9.21 -11.01 7.47
N TYR A 189 8.04 -11.47 7.93
CA TYR A 189 7.24 -10.75 8.91
C TYR A 189 7.55 -11.16 10.35
N VAL A 190 7.66 -12.47 10.63
CA VAL A 190 7.90 -12.96 12.00
C VAL A 190 9.29 -12.58 12.50
N HIS A 191 10.32 -12.90 11.72
CA HIS A 191 11.68 -12.46 12.01
C HIS A 191 11.76 -10.92 11.94
N GLY A 192 11.05 -10.33 10.98
CA GLY A 192 10.84 -8.88 10.87
C GLY A 192 10.46 -8.19 12.18
N ALA A 193 9.36 -8.66 12.79
CA ALA A 193 8.84 -8.13 14.03
C ALA A 193 9.80 -8.34 15.21
N ILE A 194 10.47 -9.49 15.29
CA ILE A 194 11.45 -9.80 16.36
C ILE A 194 12.63 -8.82 16.30
N GLU A 195 13.19 -8.60 15.11
CA GLU A 195 14.30 -7.65 14.95
C GLU A 195 13.88 -6.23 15.26
N ASN A 196 12.70 -5.80 14.81
CA ASN A 196 12.19 -4.47 15.16
C ASN A 196 11.96 -4.31 16.67
N ALA A 197 11.47 -5.34 17.37
CA ALA A 197 11.33 -5.33 18.83
C ALA A 197 12.70 -5.18 19.52
N ARG A 198 13.73 -5.91 19.05
CA ARG A 198 15.10 -5.79 19.57
C ARG A 198 15.69 -4.41 19.28
N LEU A 199 15.57 -3.92 18.05
CA LEU A 199 16.07 -2.61 17.62
C LEU A 199 15.47 -1.47 18.43
N ALA A 200 14.15 -1.50 18.66
CA ALA A 200 13.46 -0.46 19.40
C ALA A 200 14.03 -0.23 20.81
N THR A 201 14.55 -1.28 21.47
CA THR A 201 15.08 -1.16 22.84
C THR A 201 16.28 -0.23 22.98
N HIS A 202 17.06 -0.04 21.91
CA HIS A 202 18.27 0.80 21.93
C HIS A 202 18.23 1.96 20.94
N LEU A 203 17.40 1.89 19.90
CA LEU A 203 17.24 2.97 18.92
C LEU A 203 16.14 3.96 19.34
N TYR A 204 14.99 3.46 19.79
CA TYR A 204 13.80 4.26 20.10
C TYR A 204 13.62 4.40 21.62
N TYR A 205 14.54 5.14 22.26
CA TYR A 205 14.43 5.42 23.70
C TYR A 205 13.11 6.11 24.02
N GLY A 206 12.41 5.63 25.06
CA GLY A 206 11.10 6.13 25.45
C GLY A 206 9.92 5.55 24.66
N TRP A 207 10.14 4.58 23.77
CA TRP A 207 9.08 3.82 23.11
C TRP A 207 9.10 2.31 23.44
N SER A 208 7.94 1.66 23.36
CA SER A 208 7.77 0.21 23.41
C SER A 208 7.10 -0.30 22.15
N THR A 209 7.55 -1.44 21.62
CA THR A 209 6.84 -2.11 20.53
C THR A 209 5.61 -2.83 21.06
N ARG A 210 4.51 -2.79 20.30
CA ARG A 210 3.30 -3.58 20.56
C ARG A 210 2.93 -4.39 19.33
N ILE A 211 2.77 -5.69 19.52
CA ILE A 211 2.45 -6.64 18.45
C ILE A 211 1.01 -7.10 18.61
N TYR A 212 0.18 -6.74 17.64
CA TYR A 212 -1.17 -7.27 17.50
C TYR A 212 -1.11 -8.55 16.67
N HIS A 213 -1.53 -9.69 17.22
CA HIS A 213 -1.38 -10.99 16.58
C HIS A 213 -2.55 -11.94 16.80
N ASP A 214 -2.68 -12.96 15.95
CA ASP A 214 -3.59 -14.09 16.16
C ASP A 214 -2.82 -15.37 16.54
N ASP A 215 -3.54 -16.50 16.57
CA ASP A 215 -2.98 -17.82 16.93
C ASP A 215 -2.17 -18.48 15.80
N SER A 216 -2.14 -17.88 14.61
CA SER A 216 -1.33 -18.40 13.50
C SER A 216 0.15 -18.01 13.61
N VAL A 217 0.50 -17.09 14.51
CA VAL A 217 1.90 -16.76 14.82
C VAL A 217 2.50 -17.83 15.74
N PRO A 218 3.67 -18.41 15.42
CA PRO A 218 4.30 -19.44 16.24
C PRO A 218 4.55 -19.00 17.69
N ALA A 219 4.21 -19.85 18.65
CA ALA A 219 4.30 -19.53 20.08
C ALA A 219 5.74 -19.19 20.54
N ASP A 220 6.75 -19.82 19.94
CA ASP A 220 8.16 -19.51 20.18
C ASP A 220 8.56 -18.12 19.68
N ALA A 221 7.95 -17.65 18.58
CA ALA A 221 8.13 -16.28 18.10
C ALA A 221 7.49 -15.25 19.04
N ILE A 222 6.28 -15.52 19.55
CA ILE A 222 5.64 -14.67 20.57
C ILE A 222 6.51 -14.57 21.84
N GLN A 223 7.08 -15.69 22.30
CA GLN A 223 8.02 -15.68 23.42
C GLN A 223 9.31 -14.90 23.10
N ALA A 224 9.80 -14.94 21.86
CA ALA A 224 10.95 -14.15 21.44
C ALA A 224 10.64 -12.63 21.45
N LEU A 225 9.46 -12.23 20.99
CA LEU A 225 8.98 -10.85 21.03
C LEU A 225 8.87 -10.34 22.48
N GLN A 226 8.26 -11.13 23.37
CA GLN A 226 8.15 -10.81 24.79
C GLN A 226 9.52 -10.68 25.46
N ARG A 227 10.46 -11.58 25.15
CA ARG A 227 11.86 -11.49 25.63
C ARG A 227 12.58 -10.24 25.12
N ALA A 228 12.26 -9.77 23.92
CA ALA A 228 12.75 -8.51 23.39
C ALA A 228 12.08 -7.27 24.03
N GLY A 229 11.14 -7.47 24.95
CA GLY A 229 10.43 -6.39 25.65
C GLY A 229 9.20 -5.86 24.90
N ALA A 230 8.73 -6.57 23.88
CA ALA A 230 7.51 -6.19 23.17
C ALA A 230 6.26 -6.51 24.00
N GLN A 231 5.29 -5.62 23.93
CA GLN A 231 3.93 -5.88 24.38
C GLN A 231 3.21 -6.74 23.34
N THR A 232 2.39 -7.69 23.76
CA THR A 232 1.67 -8.60 22.86
C THR A 232 0.17 -8.50 23.11
N VAL A 233 -0.61 -8.24 22.05
CA VAL A 233 -2.06 -8.15 22.09
C VAL A 233 -2.62 -9.24 21.18
N ARG A 234 -3.24 -10.26 21.79
CA ARG A 234 -3.87 -11.36 21.06
C ARG A 234 -5.26 -10.94 20.57
N ILE A 235 -5.48 -10.98 19.26
CA ILE A 235 -6.74 -10.70 18.59
C ILE A 235 -7.54 -11.98 18.43
N THR A 236 -8.59 -12.13 19.24
CA THR A 236 -9.51 -13.28 19.21
C THR A 236 -10.84 -12.99 18.54
N ASP A 237 -11.17 -11.72 18.33
CA ASP A 237 -12.42 -11.28 17.69
C ASP A 237 -12.47 -11.73 16.22
N PRO A 238 -13.40 -12.62 15.82
CA PRO A 238 -13.51 -13.09 14.45
C PRO A 238 -13.78 -11.96 13.45
N ALA A 239 -14.47 -10.90 13.86
CA ALA A 239 -14.80 -9.79 12.98
C ALA A 239 -13.56 -8.96 12.58
N LEU A 240 -12.51 -8.99 13.40
CA LEU A 240 -11.25 -8.30 13.12
C LEU A 240 -10.31 -9.11 12.23
N GLN A 241 -10.58 -10.39 11.97
CA GLN A 241 -9.69 -11.24 11.17
C GLN A 241 -9.62 -10.81 9.70
N ALA A 242 -10.63 -10.09 9.21
CA ALA A 242 -10.69 -9.61 7.83
C ALA A 242 -9.89 -8.31 7.60
N ILE A 243 -9.33 -7.72 8.65
CA ILE A 243 -8.61 -6.43 8.64
C ILE A 243 -7.22 -6.51 9.27
N LYS A 244 -6.54 -7.67 9.15
CA LYS A 244 -5.25 -7.93 9.81
C LYS A 244 -4.20 -6.82 9.64
N PRO A 245 -3.97 -6.26 8.43
CA PRO A 245 -3.01 -5.17 8.25
C PRO A 245 -3.28 -3.94 9.14
N MET A 246 -4.53 -3.72 9.53
CA MET A 246 -4.99 -2.55 10.27
C MET A 246 -5.08 -2.75 11.78
N TRP A 247 -4.77 -3.93 12.34
CA TRP A 247 -4.76 -4.12 13.80
C TRP A 247 -3.85 -3.11 14.52
N ARG A 248 -2.69 -2.79 13.93
CA ARG A 248 -1.77 -1.76 14.45
C ARG A 248 -2.38 -0.35 14.55
N PHE A 249 -3.45 -0.04 13.81
CA PHE A 249 -4.14 1.25 13.90
C PHE A 249 -4.94 1.37 15.19
N MET A 250 -5.29 0.26 15.84
CA MET A 250 -6.03 0.26 17.10
C MET A 250 -5.29 0.97 18.25
N ALA A 251 -3.96 1.11 18.14
CA ALA A 251 -3.17 1.90 19.08
C ALA A 251 -3.62 3.37 19.15
N ALA A 252 -4.25 3.91 18.09
CA ALA A 252 -4.74 5.28 18.06
C ALA A 252 -5.91 5.55 19.02
N ASN A 253 -6.66 4.53 19.43
CA ASN A 253 -7.80 4.65 20.33
C ASN A 253 -7.61 3.89 21.65
N ASP A 254 -6.44 3.33 21.89
CA ASP A 254 -6.14 2.59 23.11
C ASP A 254 -5.93 3.58 24.28
N PRO A 255 -6.72 3.50 25.37
CA PRO A 255 -6.61 4.43 26.49
C PRO A 255 -5.29 4.31 27.27
N GLU A 256 -4.55 3.22 27.09
CA GLU A 256 -3.22 3.03 27.66
C GLU A 256 -2.09 3.62 26.81
N VAL A 257 -2.42 4.21 25.66
CA VAL A 257 -1.46 4.80 24.72
C VAL A 257 -1.58 6.31 24.74
N ASP A 258 -0.45 7.00 24.77
CA ASP A 258 -0.35 8.46 24.63
C ASP A 258 0.08 8.82 23.20
N TRP A 259 1.06 8.10 22.68
CA TRP A 259 1.61 8.30 21.34
C TRP A 259 1.75 6.97 20.62
N PHE A 260 1.44 6.93 19.34
CA PHE A 260 1.57 5.73 18.53
C PHE A 260 2.33 5.99 17.22
N LEU A 261 3.06 4.97 16.77
CA LEU A 261 3.63 4.85 15.43
C LEU A 261 3.09 3.57 14.81
N CYS A 262 2.66 3.60 13.56
CA CYS A 262 2.31 2.39 12.82
C CYS A 262 3.46 2.02 11.88
N ARG A 263 3.92 0.78 11.95
CA ARG A 263 5.03 0.25 11.13
C ARG A 263 4.70 -1.10 10.52
N ASP A 264 5.29 -1.37 9.37
CA ASP A 264 5.29 -2.70 8.76
C ASP A 264 6.36 -3.59 9.41
N ALA A 265 6.03 -4.86 9.63
CA ALA A 265 6.94 -5.80 10.32
C ALA A 265 8.20 -6.11 9.48
N ASP A 266 8.09 -6.03 8.15
CA ASP A 266 9.18 -6.28 7.21
C ASP A 266 10.02 -5.02 6.90
N SER A 267 9.71 -3.87 7.51
CA SER A 267 10.45 -2.61 7.36
C SER A 267 11.29 -2.34 8.61
N ARG A 268 12.57 -2.01 8.44
CA ARG A 268 13.49 -1.84 9.59
C ARG A 268 13.44 -0.45 10.20
N LEU A 269 13.29 -0.43 11.51
CA LEU A 269 13.51 0.76 12.33
C LEU A 269 14.93 1.28 12.11
N ASN A 270 15.07 2.58 11.83
CA ASN A 270 16.37 3.19 11.51
C ASN A 270 16.54 4.61 12.07
N ALA A 271 17.76 5.13 12.04
CA ALA A 271 18.08 6.44 12.62
C ALA A 271 17.43 7.61 11.87
N GLN A 272 17.22 7.51 10.56
CA GLN A 272 16.59 8.58 9.79
C GLN A 272 15.13 8.79 10.22
N GLU A 273 14.37 7.69 10.41
CA GLU A 273 13.01 7.80 10.93
C GLU A 273 12.95 8.26 12.39
N LEU A 274 13.89 7.84 13.23
CA LEU A 274 13.97 8.28 14.63
C LEU A 274 14.10 9.81 14.70
N LEU A 275 15.00 10.38 13.90
CA LEU A 275 15.20 11.83 13.85
C LEU A 275 13.94 12.56 13.39
N ALA A 276 13.24 12.02 12.38
CA ALA A 276 11.97 12.58 11.91
C ALA A 276 10.88 12.51 12.99
N VAL A 277 10.79 11.40 13.74
CA VAL A 277 9.86 11.25 14.88
C VAL A 277 10.19 12.25 15.98
N GLN A 278 11.47 12.45 16.33
CA GLN A 278 11.87 13.44 17.33
C GLN A 278 11.54 14.87 16.88
N ALA A 279 11.82 15.22 15.62
CA ALA A 279 11.45 16.52 15.06
C ALA A 279 9.93 16.73 15.09
N TRP A 280 9.14 15.69 14.87
CA TRP A 280 7.69 15.72 15.03
C TRP A 280 7.24 15.98 16.46
N LEU A 281 7.71 15.22 17.43
CA LEU A 281 7.34 15.40 18.83
C LEU A 281 7.64 16.83 19.31
N HIS A 282 8.75 17.41 18.88
CA HIS A 282 9.11 18.81 19.19
C HIS A 282 8.22 19.85 18.49
N SER A 283 7.58 19.50 17.38
CA SER A 283 6.72 20.41 16.62
C SER A 283 5.38 20.69 17.29
N GLY A 284 4.94 19.82 18.21
CA GLY A 284 3.62 19.89 18.86
C GLY A 284 2.44 19.53 17.95
N GLN A 285 2.67 19.11 16.71
CA GLN A 285 1.62 18.61 15.82
C GLN A 285 1.08 17.26 16.31
N PRO A 286 -0.25 17.01 16.26
CA PRO A 286 -0.83 15.77 16.74
C PRO A 286 -0.50 14.55 15.87
N PHE A 287 -0.16 14.72 14.59
CA PHE A 287 0.09 13.60 13.67
C PHE A 287 1.39 13.74 12.88
N HIS A 288 1.92 12.61 12.41
CA HIS A 288 3.15 12.53 11.62
C HIS A 288 3.00 11.58 10.44
N ILE A 289 3.52 12.02 9.29
CA ILE A 289 3.57 11.25 8.05
C ILE A 289 4.99 11.32 7.48
N MET A 290 5.45 10.23 6.88
CA MET A 290 6.77 10.13 6.25
C MET A 290 6.68 9.61 4.80
N ARG A 291 7.45 10.21 3.89
CA ARG A 291 7.66 9.77 2.50
C ARG A 291 9.13 9.98 2.09
N ASP A 292 9.90 8.90 2.06
CA ASP A 292 11.36 8.96 1.79
C ASP A 292 11.80 8.33 0.46
N HIS A 293 10.87 8.02 -0.45
CA HIS A 293 11.19 7.31 -1.69
C HIS A 293 10.16 7.61 -2.77
N ILE A 294 10.59 7.59 -4.03
CA ILE A 294 9.74 7.92 -5.18
C ILE A 294 8.48 7.03 -5.27
N TYR A 295 8.50 5.82 -4.70
CA TYR A 295 7.33 4.94 -4.72
C TYR A 295 6.32 5.25 -3.61
N HIS A 296 6.63 6.18 -2.71
CA HIS A 296 5.74 6.63 -1.64
C HIS A 296 4.69 7.62 -2.18
N MET A 297 3.87 7.14 -3.11
CA MET A 297 2.87 7.93 -3.83
C MET A 297 1.50 7.97 -3.12
N GLU A 298 1.45 7.65 -1.82
CA GLU A 298 0.21 7.67 -1.02
C GLU A 298 0.15 8.88 -0.09
N LEU A 299 -1.08 9.34 0.20
CA LEU A 299 -1.32 10.42 1.16
C LEU A 299 -0.84 10.04 2.56
N ILE A 300 -1.06 8.79 2.97
CA ILE A 300 -0.52 8.22 4.20
C ILE A 300 -0.10 6.77 3.87
N LEU A 301 1.18 6.46 4.05
CA LEU A 301 1.64 5.07 3.97
C LEU A 301 1.32 4.35 5.28
N ALA A 302 0.72 3.16 5.18
CA ALA A 302 0.19 2.45 6.33
C ALA A 302 1.25 2.08 7.39
N GLY A 303 2.49 1.87 6.96
CA GLY A 303 3.65 1.63 7.82
C GLY A 303 4.52 2.85 8.10
N MET A 304 4.09 4.08 7.78
CA MET A 304 4.94 5.28 7.92
C MET A 304 4.17 6.49 8.47
N TRP A 305 3.29 6.25 9.44
CA TRP A 305 2.53 7.31 10.11
C TRP A 305 2.45 7.10 11.62
N GLY A 306 1.99 8.12 12.32
CA GLY A 306 1.80 8.10 13.77
C GLY A 306 1.01 9.29 14.27
N GLY A 307 0.66 9.27 15.55
CA GLY A 307 -0.15 10.31 16.16
C GLY A 307 -0.17 10.29 17.68
N ALA A 308 -0.73 11.34 18.27
CA ALA A 308 -1.25 11.31 19.62
C ALA A 308 -2.53 10.46 19.65
N ALA A 309 -2.60 9.53 20.60
CA ALA A 309 -3.76 8.66 20.76
C ALA A 309 -4.96 9.41 21.38
N GLY A 310 -6.16 8.87 21.21
CA GLY A 310 -7.41 9.43 21.74
C GLY A 310 -7.99 10.60 20.95
N ILE A 311 -7.35 11.06 19.88
CA ILE A 311 -7.85 12.15 19.02
C ILE A 311 -8.72 11.63 17.89
N LEU A 312 -8.29 10.55 17.23
CA LEU A 312 -9.03 9.99 16.11
C LEU A 312 -10.36 9.37 16.58
N PRO A 313 -11.40 9.35 15.73
CA PRO A 313 -12.59 8.54 15.99
C PRO A 313 -12.23 7.08 16.25
N ASP A 314 -13.16 6.31 16.83
CA ASP A 314 -12.95 4.88 17.09
C ASP A 314 -12.74 4.10 15.77
N ILE A 315 -11.47 3.83 15.44
CA ILE A 315 -11.04 3.15 14.22
C ILE A 315 -11.57 1.72 14.19
N ARG A 316 -11.58 1.02 15.34
CA ARG A 316 -12.08 -0.35 15.41
C ARG A 316 -13.56 -0.38 15.02
N GLN A 317 -14.36 0.47 15.66
CA GLN A 317 -15.78 0.54 15.38
C GLN A 317 -16.03 0.93 13.92
N GLN A 318 -15.28 1.88 13.37
CA GLN A 318 -15.42 2.29 11.97
C GLN A 318 -15.15 1.15 11.00
N LEU A 319 -14.01 0.46 11.15
CA LEU A 319 -13.63 -0.62 10.25
C LEU A 319 -14.66 -1.74 10.24
N LEU A 320 -15.24 -2.08 11.40
CA LEU A 320 -16.31 -3.09 11.50
C LEU A 320 -17.58 -2.74 10.71
N HIS A 321 -17.84 -1.46 10.43
CA HIS A 321 -18.97 -1.01 9.60
C HIS A 321 -18.60 -0.81 8.12
N MET A 322 -17.35 -1.10 7.73
CA MET A 322 -16.82 -0.85 6.38
C MET A 322 -16.25 -2.13 5.75
N PRO A 323 -17.10 -3.13 5.45
CA PRO A 323 -16.64 -4.42 4.94
C PRO A 323 -15.96 -4.33 3.55
N HIS A 324 -16.09 -3.20 2.84
CA HIS A 324 -15.40 -2.98 1.57
C HIS A 324 -13.87 -2.85 1.72
N TYR A 325 -13.37 -2.60 2.93
CA TYR A 325 -11.93 -2.65 3.26
C TYR A 325 -11.45 -4.05 3.67
N PHE A 326 -12.30 -5.07 3.64
CA PHE A 326 -11.92 -6.39 4.14
C PHE A 326 -11.16 -7.20 3.09
N ASN A 327 -10.18 -7.99 3.53
CA ASN A 327 -9.42 -8.94 2.70
C ASN A 327 -8.80 -8.35 1.42
N ASN A 328 -8.42 -7.07 1.44
CA ASN A 328 -7.79 -6.38 0.32
C ASN A 328 -6.40 -5.87 0.73
N ALA A 329 -5.38 -6.20 -0.08
CA ALA A 329 -3.98 -5.86 0.18
C ALA A 329 -3.69 -4.36 0.20
N PHE A 330 -4.58 -3.54 -0.37
CA PHE A 330 -4.48 -2.08 -0.40
C PHE A 330 -5.51 -1.39 0.51
N ALA A 331 -6.25 -2.17 1.30
CA ALA A 331 -7.34 -1.65 2.13
C ALA A 331 -6.87 -0.67 3.19
N ASP A 332 -5.70 -0.88 3.77
CA ASP A 332 -5.14 -0.03 4.80
C ASP A 332 -4.82 1.37 4.25
N GLN A 333 -4.16 1.45 3.09
CA GLN A 333 -3.88 2.72 2.43
C GLN A 333 -5.17 3.40 1.93
N ALA A 334 -6.13 2.63 1.42
CA ALA A 334 -7.42 3.17 0.98
C ALA A 334 -8.23 3.74 2.17
N TYR A 335 -8.27 3.03 3.30
CA TYR A 335 -8.89 3.51 4.54
C TYR A 335 -8.19 4.79 5.02
N LEU A 336 -6.86 4.79 5.07
CA LEU A 336 -6.11 5.97 5.47
C LEU A 336 -6.36 7.17 4.53
N LYS A 337 -6.40 6.96 3.21
CA LYS A 337 -6.74 7.98 2.22
C LYS A 337 -8.14 8.55 2.43
N ASN A 338 -9.15 7.69 2.55
CA ASN A 338 -10.55 8.13 2.47
C ASN A 338 -11.11 8.57 3.83
N GLU A 339 -10.63 7.98 4.93
CA GLU A 339 -11.22 8.15 6.27
C GLU A 339 -10.35 8.96 7.21
N ILE A 340 -9.01 8.85 7.10
CA ILE A 340 -8.07 9.46 8.07
C ILE A 340 -7.43 10.74 7.52
N TRP A 341 -6.92 10.73 6.29
CA TRP A 341 -6.27 11.87 5.68
C TRP A 341 -7.12 13.17 5.74
N PRO A 342 -8.43 13.14 5.39
CA PRO A 342 -9.28 14.34 5.48
C PRO A 342 -9.40 14.90 6.89
N LEU A 343 -9.21 14.06 7.92
CA LEU A 343 -9.26 14.47 9.32
C LEU A 343 -7.94 15.09 9.79
N ILE A 344 -6.80 14.62 9.29
CA ILE A 344 -5.49 14.93 9.88
C ILE A 344 -4.56 15.79 9.02
N ARG A 345 -4.85 16.00 7.72
CA ARG A 345 -3.88 16.65 6.80
C ARG A 345 -3.40 18.02 7.29
N ASP A 346 -4.31 18.81 7.87
CA ASP A 346 -4.05 20.17 8.36
C ASP A 346 -3.40 20.18 9.76
N HIS A 347 -3.22 19.00 10.33
CA HIS A 347 -2.77 18.75 11.70
C HIS A 347 -1.61 17.75 11.76
N SER A 348 -0.92 17.59 10.64
CA SER A 348 0.20 16.66 10.49
C SER A 348 1.50 17.42 10.25
N LEU A 349 2.57 16.99 10.92
CA LEU A 349 3.91 17.22 10.41
C LEU A 349 4.21 16.16 9.34
N THR A 350 4.60 16.58 8.15
CA THR A 350 4.97 15.65 7.07
C THR A 350 6.45 15.80 6.73
N HIS A 351 7.20 14.70 6.84
CA HIS A 351 8.55 14.60 6.29
C HIS A 351 8.48 13.90 4.93
N ASP A 352 8.87 14.59 3.87
CA ASP A 352 8.70 14.19 2.47
C ASP A 352 9.92 14.65 1.67
N SER A 353 10.84 13.72 1.41
CA SER A 353 12.11 13.98 0.71
C SER A 353 11.94 14.14 -0.80
N GLU A 354 10.81 13.68 -1.35
CA GLU A 354 10.64 13.49 -2.80
C GLU A 354 9.66 14.52 -3.37
N TYR A 355 8.48 14.63 -2.75
CA TYR A 355 7.37 15.38 -3.33
C TYR A 355 7.17 16.74 -2.70
N HIS A 356 7.61 16.92 -1.45
CA HIS A 356 7.27 18.09 -0.64
C HIS A 356 5.76 18.39 -0.65
N PHE A 357 4.95 17.33 -0.71
CA PHE A 357 3.51 17.46 -0.90
C PHE A 357 2.85 18.00 0.36
N TYR A 358 1.93 18.96 0.19
CA TYR A 358 1.08 19.52 1.25
C TYR A 358 1.85 19.93 2.52
N ARG A 359 2.72 20.95 2.39
CA ARG A 359 3.64 21.42 3.47
C ARG A 359 4.65 20.36 3.93
N GLY A 360 4.85 19.30 3.13
CA GLY A 360 5.92 18.33 3.31
C GLY A 360 7.27 19.00 3.29
N ARG A 361 8.12 18.68 4.27
CA ARG A 361 9.49 19.20 4.39
C ARG A 361 10.46 18.03 4.33
N ASP A 362 11.72 18.27 3.98
CA ASP A 362 12.71 17.21 3.99
C ASP A 362 12.96 16.65 5.41
N PHE A 363 13.50 15.44 5.51
CA PHE A 363 13.91 14.81 6.77
C PHE A 363 15.02 15.61 7.46
N PRO A 364 15.23 15.48 8.78
CA PRO A 364 16.32 16.18 9.47
C PRO A 364 17.71 15.78 8.91
N ASP A 365 18.55 16.74 8.56
CA ASP A 365 19.80 16.53 7.81
C ASP A 365 20.91 15.80 8.58
N ALA A 366 20.70 15.53 9.88
CA ALA A 366 21.69 14.88 10.75
C ALA A 366 22.03 13.45 10.31
N TYR A 367 21.13 12.77 9.59
CA TYR A 367 21.40 11.46 9.01
C TYR A 367 20.53 11.19 7.79
N ARG A 368 21.12 10.52 6.79
CA ARG A 368 20.43 9.99 5.61
C ARG A 368 20.86 8.55 5.39
N LEU A 369 19.89 7.68 5.10
CA LEU A 369 20.13 6.31 4.72
C LEU A 369 20.89 6.24 3.38
N PRO A 370 21.84 5.31 3.23
CA PRO A 370 22.48 5.08 1.95
C PRO A 370 21.46 4.49 0.97
N ARG A 371 21.28 5.14 -0.19
CA ARG A 371 20.43 4.60 -1.27
C ARG A 371 21.00 3.26 -1.76
N PRO A 372 20.15 2.29 -2.14
CA PRO A 372 18.70 2.38 -2.36
C PRO A 372 17.83 2.17 -1.11
N ILE A 373 18.43 2.06 0.08
CA ILE A 373 17.67 1.93 1.34
C ILE A 373 16.92 3.24 1.59
N HIS A 374 15.69 3.13 2.09
CA HIS A 374 14.81 4.25 2.43
C HIS A 374 13.96 3.88 3.64
N VAL A 375 13.42 4.89 4.33
CA VAL A 375 12.49 4.66 5.44
C VAL A 375 11.24 3.92 4.92
N GLY A 376 10.82 2.85 5.61
CA GLY A 376 9.69 2.02 5.16
C GLY A 376 10.05 1.01 4.04
N GLY A 377 11.33 0.87 3.70
CA GLY A 377 11.78 -0.14 2.74
C GLY A 377 11.63 -1.56 3.29
N SER A 378 10.88 -2.39 2.56
CA SER A 378 10.65 -3.81 2.92
C SER A 378 11.88 -4.69 2.69
N ILE A 379 12.13 -5.62 3.62
CA ILE A 379 13.14 -6.67 3.51
C ILE A 379 12.43 -8.00 3.22
N LYS A 380 12.47 -8.42 1.97
CA LYS A 380 11.72 -9.60 1.49
C LYS A 380 12.48 -10.92 1.58
N GLN A 381 13.80 -10.89 1.78
CA GLN A 381 14.63 -12.08 1.93
C GLN A 381 15.16 -12.15 3.35
N MET A 382 14.65 -13.08 4.15
CA MET A 382 15.14 -13.37 5.49
C MET A 382 15.19 -14.86 5.75
N ARG A 383 16.18 -15.28 6.54
CA ARG A 383 16.29 -16.64 7.08
C ARG A 383 15.24 -16.87 8.17
N HIS A 384 14.92 -18.14 8.42
CA HIS A 384 13.96 -18.54 9.45
C HIS A 384 14.50 -18.17 10.83
N TRP A 385 13.68 -17.55 11.71
CA TRP A 385 14.11 -17.04 13.03
C TRP A 385 14.61 -18.11 14.02
N ARG A 386 14.52 -19.39 13.67
CA ARG A 386 15.05 -20.50 14.46
C ARG A 386 16.53 -20.76 14.17
N GLU A 387 17.02 -20.34 13.01
CA GLU A 387 18.40 -20.52 12.58
C GLU A 387 19.37 -19.57 13.32
N ASP A 388 18.88 -18.46 13.88
CA ASP A 388 19.70 -17.53 14.69
C ASP A 388 19.93 -18.02 16.14
N THR A 389 19.38 -19.17 16.52
CA THR A 389 19.64 -19.76 17.85
C THR A 389 20.86 -20.68 17.90
N THR A 390 21.53 -20.90 16.77
CA THR A 390 22.79 -21.67 16.67
C THR A 390 24.03 -20.78 16.54
N ASP A 391 23.98 -19.54 17.02
CA ASP A 391 25.22 -18.82 17.33
C ASP A 391 25.74 -19.33 18.68
N SER A 392 26.64 -20.30 18.58
CA SER A 392 27.69 -20.50 19.58
C SER A 392 28.34 -19.16 19.86
N LEU A 393 27.95 -18.52 20.96
CA LEU A 393 28.77 -17.50 21.60
C LEU A 393 30.21 -18.02 21.61
N PRO A 394 31.21 -17.33 21.04
CA PRO A 394 32.58 -17.68 21.35
C PRO A 394 32.73 -17.53 22.86
N ARG A 395 32.97 -18.65 23.54
CA ARG A 395 33.46 -18.63 24.91
C ARG A 395 34.84 -17.97 24.88
N THR A 396 34.91 -16.70 25.24
CA THR A 396 36.07 -16.07 25.91
C THR A 396 35.57 -14.94 26.79
#